data_AF-A0A7R9WQT9-F1
#
_entry.id   AF-A0A7R9WQT9-F1
#
_cell.length_a   1.000
_cell.length_b   1.000
_cell.length_c   1.000
_cell.angle_alpha   90.00
_cell.angle_beta   90.00
_cell.angle_gamma   90.00
#
_symmetry.space_group_name_H-M   'P 1'
#
loop_
_entity.id
_entity.type
_entity.pdbx_description
1 polymer ?
#
loop_
_entity_poly.entity_id
_entity_poly.type
_entity_poly.pdbx_seq_one_letter_code
_entity_poly.pdbx_strand_id
1 'polypeptide(L)'
;MAAVLCQGLGGLCNQINKVLCLPCKACGTGCESLCQVIMSPFFPYMACTLALNVPGIVFGLKGMVDIGGCSTLSKWLVINAIMCAVHIFASIHIVNQIREEGGVPLLPVETGVGTADNAEATRAVKTVDQTRGANNSIQRIKHVLCYDKLVAVYIIAFVCWIMWLGVGFKRRVEYDGEGCDDDLRFMDIAVACGNIYLMVVGLAFLCSLCCLR
;
A
#
# COMPACT_ATOMS: atom_id res chain seq x y z
N MET A 1 -6.20 -11.88 9.89
CA MET A 1 -4.72 -11.85 9.87
C MET A 1 -4.13 -10.48 9.60
N ALA A 2 -4.80 -9.51 8.97
CA ALA A 2 -4.27 -8.14 8.90
C ALA A 2 -3.90 -7.61 10.29
N ALA A 3 -4.72 -7.86 11.33
CA ALA A 3 -4.40 -7.51 12.72
C ALA A 3 -3.22 -8.30 13.33
N VAL A 4 -3.05 -9.59 12.99
CA VAL A 4 -1.97 -10.45 13.53
C VAL A 4 -0.64 -10.20 12.81
N LEU A 5 -0.68 -10.00 11.49
CA LEU A 5 0.45 -9.46 10.72
C LEU A 5 0.75 -8.04 11.16
N CYS A 6 -0.23 -7.19 11.46
CA CYS A 6 -0.01 -5.86 12.04
C CYS A 6 0.57 -5.93 13.46
N GLN A 7 0.26 -6.94 14.27
CA GLN A 7 0.87 -7.10 15.60
C GLN A 7 2.31 -7.65 15.48
N GLY A 8 2.54 -8.65 14.65
CA GLY A 8 3.87 -9.23 14.41
C GLY A 8 4.81 -8.25 13.71
N LEU A 9 4.36 -7.64 12.60
CA LEU A 9 5.08 -6.57 11.90
C LEU A 9 5.10 -5.29 12.73
N GLY A 10 4.11 -5.02 13.58
CA GLY A 10 4.10 -3.87 14.47
C GLY A 10 5.20 -3.93 15.52
N GLY A 11 5.45 -5.11 16.10
CA GLY A 11 6.57 -5.33 17.02
C GLY A 11 7.94 -5.17 16.34
N LEU A 12 8.08 -5.74 15.14
CA LEU A 12 9.28 -5.61 14.30
C LEU A 12 9.50 -4.17 13.84
N CYS A 13 8.44 -3.49 13.39
CA CYS A 13 8.46 -2.08 13.03
C CYS A 13 8.84 -1.23 14.23
N ASN A 14 8.33 -1.49 15.44
CA ASN A 14 8.68 -0.70 16.62
C ASN A 14 10.18 -0.80 16.99
N GLN A 15 10.81 -1.95 16.73
CA GLN A 15 12.25 -2.11 16.91
C GLN A 15 13.06 -1.45 15.79
N ILE A 16 12.68 -1.66 14.52
CA ILE A 16 13.32 -1.01 13.37
C ILE A 16 13.17 0.51 13.44
N ASN A 17 12.05 1.01 13.96
CA ASN A 17 11.71 2.42 14.10
C ASN A 17 12.70 3.20 14.98
N LYS A 18 13.17 2.60 16.09
CA LYS A 18 14.21 3.22 16.92
C LYS A 18 15.49 3.48 16.15
N VAL A 19 15.79 2.65 15.14
CA VAL A 19 16.99 2.77 14.30
C VAL A 19 16.73 3.66 13.08
N LEU A 20 15.58 3.50 12.43
CA LEU A 20 15.25 4.16 11.17
C LEU A 20 14.90 5.65 11.34
N CYS A 21 14.25 6.04 12.46
CA CYS A 21 13.89 7.43 12.72
C CYS A 21 14.97 8.23 13.48
N LEU A 22 16.11 7.63 13.86
CA LEU A 22 17.27 8.33 14.44
C LEU A 22 17.83 9.45 13.52
N PRO A 23 18.16 9.20 12.24
CA PRO A 23 18.65 10.26 11.35
C PRO A 23 17.61 11.36 11.11
N CYS A 24 16.34 10.96 11.11
CA CYS A 24 15.19 11.86 11.01
C CYS A 24 15.06 12.81 12.21
N LYS A 25 15.28 12.30 13.42
CA LYS A 25 15.28 13.08 14.66
C LYS A 25 16.48 14.01 14.74
N ALA A 26 17.59 13.65 14.09
CA ALA A 26 18.78 14.49 13.99
C ALA A 26 18.64 15.64 12.97
N CYS A 27 17.87 15.47 11.89
CA CYS A 27 17.70 16.51 10.86
C CYS A 27 16.64 17.59 11.18
N GLY A 28 15.80 17.40 12.20
CA GLY A 28 14.90 18.44 12.74
C GLY A 28 13.80 18.98 11.79
N THR A 29 13.76 18.57 10.52
CA THR A 29 12.80 19.10 9.53
C THR A 29 12.21 17.98 8.67
N GLY A 30 10.88 17.97 8.53
CA GLY A 30 10.12 17.14 7.58
C GLY A 30 9.97 15.64 7.90
N CYS A 31 10.76 15.11 8.82
CA CYS A 31 10.80 13.68 9.08
C CYS A 31 9.67 13.13 9.98
N GLU A 32 8.94 13.97 10.70
CA GLU A 32 7.82 13.50 11.54
C GLU A 32 6.70 12.90 10.70
N SER A 33 6.37 13.51 9.56
CA SER A 33 5.34 12.99 8.66
C SER A 33 5.75 11.64 8.03
N LEU A 34 7.01 11.52 7.63
CA LEU A 34 7.57 10.26 7.11
C LEU A 34 7.60 9.18 8.19
N CYS A 35 8.05 9.51 9.40
CA CYS A 35 8.09 8.58 10.52
C CYS A 35 6.66 8.14 10.91
N GLN A 36 5.66 9.03 10.90
CA GLN A 36 4.25 8.65 11.10
C GLN A 36 3.71 7.69 10.02
N VAL A 37 4.09 7.89 8.76
CA VAL A 37 3.72 6.96 7.67
C VAL A 37 4.40 5.60 7.84
N ILE A 38 5.68 5.58 8.23
CA ILE A 38 6.45 4.35 8.49
C ILE A 38 5.90 3.60 9.71
N MET A 39 5.41 4.31 10.72
CA MET A 39 4.79 3.71 11.91
C MET A 39 3.37 3.19 11.65
N SER A 40 2.79 3.45 10.49
CA SER A 40 1.42 3.02 10.17
C SER A 40 1.35 1.51 9.98
N PRO A 41 0.31 0.82 10.47
CA PRO A 41 0.05 -0.58 10.12
C PRO A 41 -0.08 -0.81 8.61
N PHE A 42 -0.35 0.26 7.84
CA PHE A 42 -0.44 0.24 6.38
C PHE A 42 0.90 0.46 5.68
N PHE A 43 2.00 0.67 6.41
CA PHE A 43 3.32 0.91 5.81
C PHE A 43 3.76 -0.21 4.86
N PRO A 44 3.65 -1.51 5.19
CA PRO A 44 4.06 -2.58 4.26
C PRO A 44 3.31 -2.53 2.93
N TYR A 45 2.01 -2.20 2.97
CA TYR A 45 1.19 -2.03 1.77
C TYR A 45 1.65 -0.83 0.92
N MET A 46 1.91 0.31 1.58
CA MET A 46 2.42 1.51 0.91
C MET A 46 3.81 1.31 0.32
N ALA A 47 4.73 0.72 1.09
CA ALA A 47 6.08 0.42 0.66
C ALA A 47 6.09 -0.54 -0.54
N CYS A 48 5.27 -1.60 -0.50
CA CYS A 48 5.13 -2.53 -1.62
C CYS A 48 4.54 -1.84 -2.86
N THR A 49 3.51 -1.02 -2.69
CA THR A 49 2.90 -0.27 -3.79
C THR A 49 3.91 0.68 -4.44
N LEU A 50 4.66 1.45 -3.65
CA LEU A 50 5.71 2.34 -4.15
C LEU A 50 6.83 1.55 -4.83
N ALA A 51 7.39 0.53 -4.17
CA ALA A 51 8.52 -0.23 -4.68
C ALA A 51 8.23 -0.89 -6.03
N LEU A 52 7.01 -1.36 -6.25
CA LEU A 52 6.63 -2.08 -7.48
C LEU A 52 6.07 -1.16 -8.57
N ASN A 53 5.55 0.03 -8.24
CA ASN A 53 5.00 0.96 -9.25
C ASN A 53 5.98 2.06 -9.67
N VAL A 54 6.91 2.47 -8.80
CA VAL A 54 7.92 3.51 -9.12
C VAL A 54 8.79 3.13 -10.32
N PRO A 55 9.28 1.88 -10.46
CA PRO A 55 10.06 1.48 -11.64
C PRO A 55 9.29 1.73 -12.95
N GLY A 56 8.00 1.40 -13.01
CA GLY A 56 7.15 1.65 -14.18
C GLY A 56 7.09 3.14 -14.56
N ILE A 57 7.04 4.04 -13.57
CA ILE A 57 7.07 5.49 -13.79
C ILE A 57 8.43 5.93 -14.33
N VAL A 58 9.53 5.49 -13.70
CA VAL A 58 10.89 5.85 -14.13
C VAL A 58 11.14 5.39 -15.56
N PHE A 59 10.70 4.18 -15.92
CA PHE A 59 10.86 3.66 -17.28
C PHE A 59 9.97 4.36 -18.30
N GLY A 60 8.73 4.70 -17.95
CA GLY A 60 7.88 5.52 -18.82
C GLY A 60 8.47 6.89 -19.10
N LEU A 61 9.06 7.55 -18.09
CA LEU A 61 9.76 8.82 -18.27
C LEU A 61 11.00 8.69 -19.16
N LYS A 62 11.78 7.62 -19.00
CA LYS A 62 12.92 7.35 -19.89
C LYS A 62 12.47 7.16 -21.34
N GLY A 63 11.39 6.41 -21.57
CA GLY A 63 10.82 6.23 -22.90
C GLY A 63 10.29 7.52 -23.55
N MET A 64 10.02 8.59 -22.79
CA MET A 64 9.68 9.90 -23.35
C MET A 64 10.89 10.69 -23.84
N VAL A 65 12.07 10.44 -23.26
CA VAL A 65 13.30 11.18 -23.56
C VAL A 65 14.04 10.55 -24.75
N ASP A 66 13.85 9.25 -24.99
CA ASP A 66 14.52 8.54 -26.06
C ASP A 66 13.82 8.74 -27.42
N ILE A 67 14.32 9.73 -28.19
CA ILE A 67 13.76 10.14 -29.49
C ILE A 67 14.01 9.07 -30.58
N GLY A 68 14.96 8.15 -30.37
CA GLY A 68 15.30 7.08 -31.32
C GLY A 68 14.58 5.75 -31.06
N GLY A 69 13.79 5.66 -29.99
CA GLY A 69 13.20 4.40 -29.52
C GLY A 69 12.02 3.86 -30.34
N CYS A 70 11.57 2.67 -29.95
CA CYS A 70 10.43 2.00 -30.57
C CYS A 70 9.13 2.70 -30.16
N SER A 71 8.60 3.59 -31.01
CA SER A 71 7.42 4.43 -30.71
C SER A 71 6.25 3.68 -30.06
N THR A 72 5.98 2.45 -30.49
CA THR A 72 4.89 1.62 -29.95
C THR A 72 5.15 1.16 -28.52
N LEU A 73 6.39 0.74 -28.20
CA LEU A 73 6.78 0.33 -26.84
C LEU A 73 6.88 1.54 -25.92
N SER A 74 7.48 2.65 -26.37
CA SER A 74 7.57 3.87 -25.56
C SER A 74 6.18 4.39 -25.20
N LYS A 75 5.22 4.38 -26.14
CA LYS A 75 3.80 4.70 -25.85
C LYS A 75 3.20 3.74 -24.81
N TRP A 76 3.55 2.47 -24.86
CA TRP A 76 3.09 1.49 -23.86
C TRP A 76 3.59 1.85 -22.45
N LEU A 77 4.89 2.14 -22.34
CA LEU A 77 5.56 2.49 -21.09
C LEU A 77 5.00 3.78 -20.49
N VAL A 78 4.71 4.80 -21.31
CA VAL A 78 4.12 6.06 -20.85
C VAL A 78 2.72 5.85 -20.26
N ILE A 79 1.86 5.09 -20.93
CA ILE A 79 0.52 4.80 -20.41
C ILE A 79 0.63 3.96 -19.12
N ASN A 80 1.54 2.99 -19.08
CA ASN A 80 1.79 2.20 -17.88
C ASN A 80 2.26 3.08 -16.71
N ALA A 81 3.14 4.05 -16.95
CA ALA A 81 3.60 5.01 -15.95
C ALA A 81 2.43 5.84 -15.36
N ILE A 82 1.50 6.31 -16.21
CA ILE A 82 0.30 7.02 -15.74
C ILE A 82 -0.54 6.11 -14.85
N MET A 83 -0.78 4.86 -15.26
CA MET A 83 -1.55 3.91 -14.44
C MET A 83 -0.84 3.59 -13.11
N CYS A 84 0.48 3.43 -13.10
CA CYS A 84 1.28 3.26 -11.88
C CYS A 84 1.17 4.47 -10.94
N ALA A 85 1.16 5.70 -11.48
CA ALA A 85 0.97 6.91 -10.69
C ALA A 85 -0.44 6.98 -10.09
N VAL A 86 -1.47 6.63 -10.86
CA VAL A 86 -2.85 6.49 -10.37
C VAL A 86 -2.93 5.45 -9.25
N HIS A 87 -2.23 4.32 -9.38
CA HIS A 87 -2.15 3.30 -8.34
C HIS A 87 -1.55 3.81 -7.03
N ILE A 88 -0.43 4.52 -7.11
CA ILE A 88 0.21 5.13 -5.93
C ILE A 88 -0.71 6.17 -5.30
N PHE A 89 -1.34 7.03 -6.09
CA PHE A 89 -2.25 8.05 -5.56
C PHE A 89 -3.46 7.42 -4.86
N ALA A 90 -4.06 6.41 -5.49
CA ALA A 90 -5.19 5.68 -4.91
C ALA A 90 -4.80 4.95 -3.62
N SER A 91 -3.61 4.34 -3.55
CA SER A 91 -3.15 3.69 -2.32
C SER A 91 -2.97 4.69 -1.17
N ILE A 92 -2.41 5.87 -1.47
CA ILE A 92 -2.29 6.96 -0.47
C ILE A 92 -3.67 7.40 0.01
N HIS A 93 -4.61 7.59 -0.92
CA HIS A 93 -5.97 8.03 -0.61
C HIS A 93 -6.68 7.03 0.30
N ILE A 94 -6.68 5.74 -0.03
CA ILE A 94 -7.30 4.68 0.78
C ILE A 94 -6.68 4.64 2.18
N VAL A 95 -5.35 4.71 2.29
CA VAL A 95 -4.68 4.70 3.60
C VAL A 95 -5.05 5.93 4.41
N ASN A 96 -5.12 7.11 3.81
CA ASN A 96 -5.51 8.34 4.51
C ASN A 96 -6.96 8.27 4.99
N GLN A 97 -7.88 7.79 4.16
CA GLN A 97 -9.28 7.63 4.53
C GLN A 97 -9.45 6.66 5.70
N ILE A 98 -8.77 5.51 5.68
CA ILE A 98 -8.83 4.54 6.79
C ILE A 98 -8.28 5.16 8.09
N ARG A 99 -7.25 6.02 8.00
CA ARG A 99 -6.70 6.73 9.17
C ARG A 99 -7.69 7.73 9.73
N GLU A 100 -8.36 8.51 8.88
CA GLU A 100 -9.35 9.51 9.29
C GLU A 100 -10.59 8.86 9.93
N GLU A 101 -11.14 7.81 9.32
CA GLU A 101 -12.26 7.06 9.92
C GLU A 101 -11.84 6.31 11.19
N GLY A 102 -10.57 5.87 11.24
CA GLY A 102 -9.91 5.29 12.41
C GLY A 102 -9.76 6.25 13.59
N GLY A 103 -10.02 7.55 13.40
CA GLY A 103 -10.04 8.60 14.41
C GLY A 103 -11.14 8.49 15.46
N VAL A 104 -11.41 7.28 15.99
CA VAL A 104 -11.78 7.21 17.40
C VAL A 104 -10.62 7.87 18.14
N PRO A 105 -10.87 8.90 18.96
CA PRO A 105 -9.81 9.56 19.71
C PRO A 105 -8.96 8.47 20.36
N LEU A 106 -7.66 8.46 20.11
CA LEU A 106 -6.73 7.79 21.00
C LEU A 106 -7.04 8.42 22.36
N LEU A 107 -7.85 7.72 23.16
CA LEU A 107 -8.13 8.15 24.52
C LEU A 107 -6.79 8.55 25.10
N PRO A 108 -6.68 9.75 25.71
CA PRO A 108 -5.44 10.17 26.31
C PRO A 108 -4.99 8.98 27.15
N VAL A 109 -3.77 8.50 26.88
CA VAL A 109 -3.11 7.60 27.80
C VAL A 109 -3.04 8.44 29.06
N GLU A 110 -4.00 8.24 29.96
CA GLU A 110 -3.94 8.77 31.30
C GLU A 110 -2.70 8.12 31.88
N THR A 111 -1.58 8.83 31.76
CA THR A 111 -0.43 8.68 32.65
C THR A 111 -0.91 9.14 34.01
N GLY A 112 -1.81 8.35 34.60
CA GLY A 112 -2.25 8.45 35.97
C GLY A 112 -1.08 8.03 36.84
N VAL A 113 -0.19 8.98 37.12
CA VAL A 113 0.62 8.97 38.33
C VAL A 113 -0.38 9.23 39.46
N GLY A 114 -0.90 8.15 40.05
CA GLY A 114 -1.95 8.28 41.06
C GLY A 114 -2.28 6.98 41.74
N THR A 115 -1.50 6.69 42.79
CA THR A 115 -1.85 5.89 43.99
C THR A 115 -2.33 4.45 43.78
N ALA A 116 -1.45 3.52 44.18
CA ALA A 116 -1.76 2.15 44.52
C ALA A 116 -2.86 2.13 45.60
N ASP A 117 -4.05 1.61 45.25
CA ASP A 117 -4.99 0.88 46.11
C ASP A 117 -6.29 0.70 45.32
N ASN A 118 -6.36 -0.37 44.52
CA ASN A 118 -7.58 -1.06 44.00
C ASN A 118 -7.20 -1.93 42.78
N ALA A 119 -6.52 -3.05 43.04
CA ALA A 119 -5.96 -3.93 42.01
C ALA A 119 -6.94 -4.95 41.41
N GLU A 120 -8.18 -5.05 41.90
CA GLU A 120 -9.05 -6.20 41.58
C GLU A 120 -10.31 -5.86 40.75
N ALA A 121 -10.81 -4.61 40.79
CA ALA A 121 -12.02 -4.22 40.05
C ALA A 121 -11.77 -3.78 38.59
N THR A 122 -10.56 -3.33 38.25
CA THR A 122 -10.22 -2.80 36.90
C THR A 122 -9.91 -3.90 35.88
N ARG A 123 -9.82 -5.17 36.32
CA ARG A 123 -9.47 -6.30 35.44
C ARG A 123 -10.66 -6.89 34.67
N ALA A 124 -11.89 -6.67 35.16
CA ALA A 124 -13.10 -7.22 34.55
C ALA A 124 -13.73 -6.31 33.48
N VAL A 125 -13.40 -5.01 33.46
CA VAL A 125 -14.00 -4.05 32.51
C VAL A 125 -13.22 -3.99 31.18
N LYS A 126 -11.93 -4.34 31.16
CA LYS A 126 -11.10 -4.32 29.93
C LYS A 126 -11.39 -5.44 28.94
N THR A 127 -12.03 -6.54 29.35
CA THR A 127 -12.26 -7.71 28.49
C THR A 127 -13.56 -7.65 27.69
N VAL A 128 -14.51 -6.78 28.05
CA VAL A 128 -15.84 -6.73 27.37
C VAL A 128 -15.81 -5.86 26.11
N ASP A 129 -15.00 -4.80 26.06
CA ASP A 129 -14.94 -3.91 24.87
C ASP A 129 -14.08 -4.45 23.73
N GLN A 130 -13.14 -5.36 24.02
CA GLN A 130 -12.23 -5.88 22.99
C GLN A 130 -12.93 -6.87 22.03
N THR A 131 -13.94 -7.59 22.50
CA THR A 131 -14.73 -8.53 21.69
C THR A 131 -15.78 -7.81 20.82
N ARG A 132 -16.22 -6.61 21.21
CA ARG A 132 -17.21 -5.82 20.46
C ARG A 132 -16.59 -5.04 19.29
N GLY A 133 -15.31 -4.70 19.36
CA GLY A 133 -14.60 -3.98 18.28
C GLY A 133 -14.40 -4.78 16.99
N ALA A 134 -14.26 -6.11 17.07
CA ALA A 134 -13.97 -6.96 15.90
C ALA A 134 -15.15 -6.99 14.90
N ASN A 135 -16.38 -7.12 15.39
CA ASN A 135 -17.58 -7.16 14.54
C ASN A 135 -17.85 -5.83 13.82
N ASN A 136 -17.39 -4.71 14.38
CA ASN A 136 -17.57 -3.38 13.78
C ASN A 136 -16.58 -3.11 12.64
N SER A 137 -15.42 -3.78 12.63
CA SER A 137 -14.37 -3.56 11.62
C SER A 137 -14.80 -3.98 10.20
N ILE A 138 -15.52 -5.11 10.08
CA ILE A 138 -16.00 -5.62 8.78
C ILE A 138 -17.13 -4.74 8.24
N GLN A 139 -18.05 -4.30 9.09
CA GLN A 139 -19.10 -3.36 8.66
C GLN A 139 -18.51 -2.04 8.17
N ARG A 140 -17.46 -1.55 8.84
CA ARG A 140 -16.76 -0.34 8.40
C ARG A 140 -16.08 -0.52 7.04
N ILE A 141 -15.34 -1.61 6.83
CA ILE A 141 -14.70 -1.90 5.53
C ILE A 141 -15.74 -2.04 4.41
N LYS A 142 -16.85 -2.75 4.66
CA LYS A 142 -17.95 -2.86 3.70
C LYS A 142 -18.56 -1.49 3.38
N HIS A 143 -18.70 -0.63 4.38
CA HIS A 143 -19.21 0.73 4.17
C HIS A 143 -18.27 1.53 3.26
N VAL A 144 -16.96 1.52 3.52
CA VAL A 144 -15.97 2.20 2.66
C VAL A 144 -15.99 1.66 1.24
N LEU A 145 -15.91 0.33 1.05
CA LEU A 145 -15.89 -0.29 -0.28
C LEU A 145 -17.17 -0.07 -1.08
N CYS A 146 -18.33 -0.01 -0.43
CA CYS A 146 -19.60 0.11 -1.13
C CYS A 146 -20.08 1.55 -1.31
N TYR A 147 -19.70 2.48 -0.42
CA TYR A 147 -20.18 3.86 -0.45
C TYR A 147 -19.16 4.87 -0.98
N ASP A 148 -17.88 4.52 -1.05
CA ASP A 148 -16.89 5.41 -1.63
C ASP A 148 -16.83 5.28 -3.17
N LYS A 149 -17.27 6.35 -3.83
CA LYS A 149 -17.23 6.52 -5.29
C LYS A 149 -15.80 6.46 -5.83
N LEU A 150 -14.81 7.00 -5.11
CA LEU A 150 -13.41 7.00 -5.55
C LEU A 150 -12.83 5.58 -5.53
N VAL A 151 -13.15 4.79 -4.51
CA VAL A 151 -12.75 3.38 -4.42
C VAL A 151 -13.36 2.57 -5.57
N ALA A 152 -14.65 2.80 -5.88
CA ALA A 152 -15.30 2.14 -7.02
C ALA A 152 -14.63 2.48 -8.36
N VAL A 153 -14.32 3.76 -8.61
CA VAL A 153 -13.59 4.20 -9.81
C VAL A 153 -12.19 3.57 -9.86
N TYR A 154 -11.51 3.49 -8.72
CA TYR A 154 -10.20 2.86 -8.63
C TYR A 154 -10.24 1.36 -8.96
N ILE A 155 -11.26 0.62 -8.52
CA ILE A 155 -11.41 -0.80 -8.88
C ILE A 155 -11.51 -0.97 -10.39
N ILE A 156 -12.27 -0.11 -11.07
CA ILE A 156 -12.37 -0.12 -12.54
C ILE A 156 -11.00 0.17 -13.17
N ALA A 157 -10.30 1.21 -12.68
CA ALA A 157 -8.96 1.55 -13.14
C ALA A 157 -7.95 0.39 -12.94
N PHE A 158 -8.04 -0.32 -11.82
CA PHE A 158 -7.20 -1.48 -11.52
C PHE A 158 -7.46 -2.63 -12.48
N VAL A 159 -8.72 -2.92 -12.82
CA VAL A 159 -9.06 -3.94 -13.83
C VAL A 159 -8.52 -3.53 -15.21
N CYS A 160 -8.66 -2.26 -15.59
CA CYS A 160 -8.06 -1.73 -16.81
C CYS A 160 -6.53 -1.87 -16.82
N TRP A 161 -5.88 -1.63 -15.69
CA TRP A 161 -4.43 -1.81 -15.54
C TRP A 161 -4.01 -3.28 -15.68
N ILE A 162 -4.77 -4.24 -15.12
CA ILE A 162 -4.52 -5.68 -15.32
C ILE A 162 -4.61 -6.05 -16.80
N MET A 163 -5.65 -5.56 -17.51
CA MET A 163 -5.77 -5.77 -18.95
C MET A 163 -4.60 -5.13 -19.71
N TRP A 164 -4.13 -3.95 -19.27
CA TRP A 164 -2.99 -3.26 -19.86
C TRP A 164 -1.68 -4.04 -19.72
N LEU A 165 -1.44 -4.66 -18.56
CA LEU A 165 -0.31 -5.57 -18.37
C LEU A 165 -0.37 -6.77 -19.33
N GLY A 166 -1.57 -7.30 -19.59
CA GLY A 166 -1.79 -8.35 -20.59
C GLY A 166 -1.41 -7.90 -22.01
N VAL A 167 -1.72 -6.66 -22.38
CA VAL A 167 -1.27 -6.08 -23.67
C VAL A 167 0.26 -5.99 -23.73
N GLY A 168 0.93 -5.68 -22.62
CA GLY A 168 2.39 -5.68 -22.52
C GLY A 168 2.99 -7.05 -22.83
N PHE A 169 2.44 -8.13 -22.26
CA PHE A 169 2.87 -9.50 -22.58
C PHE A 169 2.70 -9.84 -24.06
N LYS A 170 1.57 -9.47 -24.68
CA LYS A 170 1.34 -9.71 -26.11
C LYS A 170 2.40 -9.00 -26.96
N ARG A 171 2.68 -7.73 -26.65
CA ARG A 171 3.70 -6.93 -27.35
C ARG A 171 5.09 -7.50 -27.17
N ARG A 172 5.40 -8.05 -25.99
CA ARG A 172 6.71 -8.68 -25.74
C ARG A 172 7.02 -9.81 -26.72
N VAL A 173 6.00 -10.60 -27.05
CA VAL A 173 6.12 -11.71 -27.99
C VAL A 173 6.20 -11.22 -29.44
N GLU A 174 5.50 -10.14 -29.78
CA GLU A 174 5.48 -9.58 -31.14
C GLU A 174 6.81 -8.92 -31.54
N TYR A 175 7.50 -8.26 -30.61
CA TYR A 175 8.71 -7.46 -30.88
C TYR A 175 10.04 -8.19 -30.63
N ASP A 176 10.00 -9.53 -30.48
CA ASP A 176 11.20 -10.32 -30.26
C ASP A 176 12.06 -10.35 -31.55
N GLY A 177 13.10 -9.52 -31.61
CA GLY A 177 14.06 -9.46 -32.73
C GLY A 177 14.07 -8.16 -33.55
N GLU A 178 13.26 -7.14 -33.22
CA GLU A 178 13.18 -5.89 -34.00
C GLU A 178 14.19 -4.79 -33.58
N GLY A 179 15.21 -5.12 -32.77
CA GLY A 179 16.28 -4.17 -32.40
C GLY A 179 15.88 -3.09 -31.39
N CYS A 180 14.83 -3.33 -30.61
CA CYS A 180 14.32 -2.42 -29.57
C CYS A 180 14.67 -2.89 -28.15
N ASP A 181 15.89 -3.40 -27.96
CA ASP A 181 16.30 -4.16 -26.78
C ASP A 181 16.15 -3.39 -25.46
N ASP A 182 16.43 -2.08 -25.45
CA ASP A 182 16.34 -1.25 -24.24
C ASP A 182 14.89 -1.03 -23.79
N ASP A 183 14.00 -0.63 -24.70
CA ASP A 183 12.57 -0.45 -24.43
C ASP A 183 11.90 -1.76 -24.01
N LEU A 184 12.30 -2.85 -24.66
CA LEU A 184 11.81 -4.20 -24.40
C LEU A 184 12.26 -4.68 -23.01
N ARG A 185 13.50 -4.40 -22.61
CA ARG A 185 14.01 -4.66 -21.25
C ARG A 185 13.25 -3.84 -20.20
N PHE A 186 12.96 -2.57 -20.47
CA PHE A 186 12.18 -1.75 -19.54
C PHE A 186 10.75 -2.26 -19.39
N MET A 187 10.13 -2.69 -20.50
CA MET A 187 8.82 -3.31 -20.50
C MET A 187 8.81 -4.61 -19.69
N ASP A 188 9.81 -5.48 -19.87
CA ASP A 188 9.93 -6.74 -19.13
C ASP A 188 10.00 -6.51 -17.62
N ILE A 189 10.81 -5.55 -17.17
CA ILE A 189 10.92 -5.22 -15.75
C ILE A 189 9.59 -4.64 -15.24
N ALA A 190 8.97 -3.72 -15.99
CA ALA A 190 7.69 -3.11 -15.59
C ALA A 190 6.56 -4.16 -15.48
N VAL A 191 6.48 -5.08 -16.43
CA VAL A 191 5.53 -6.21 -16.43
C VAL A 191 5.83 -7.14 -15.26
N ALA A 192 7.09 -7.50 -15.01
CA ALA A 192 7.47 -8.33 -13.88
C ALA A 192 7.06 -7.70 -12.53
N CYS A 193 7.36 -6.41 -12.32
CA CYS A 193 6.96 -5.67 -11.12
C CYS A 193 5.43 -5.64 -10.96
N GLY A 194 4.69 -5.40 -12.05
CA GLY A 194 3.23 -5.42 -12.04
C GLY A 194 2.65 -6.79 -11.65
N ASN A 195 3.19 -7.88 -12.18
CA ASN A 195 2.75 -9.23 -11.82
C ASN A 195 3.09 -9.59 -10.37
N ILE A 196 4.28 -9.23 -9.89
CA ILE A 196 4.64 -9.43 -8.47
C ILE A 196 3.66 -8.66 -7.58
N TYR A 197 3.30 -7.43 -7.94
CA TYR A 197 2.31 -6.65 -7.21
C TYR A 197 0.94 -7.35 -7.18
N LEU A 198 0.46 -7.84 -8.32
CA LEU A 198 -0.79 -8.61 -8.40
C LEU A 198 -0.77 -9.86 -7.55
N MET A 199 0.35 -10.61 -7.51
CA MET A 199 0.49 -11.78 -6.65
C MET A 199 0.44 -11.40 -5.17
N VAL A 200 1.14 -10.33 -4.76
CA VAL A 200 1.12 -9.86 -3.36
C VAL A 200 -0.27 -9.40 -2.95
N VAL A 201 -0.95 -8.60 -3.78
CA VAL A 201 -2.32 -8.13 -3.52
C VAL A 201 -3.31 -9.29 -3.49
N GLY A 202 -3.21 -10.22 -4.44
CA GLY A 202 -4.04 -11.42 -4.50
C GLY A 202 -3.85 -12.32 -3.28
N LEU A 203 -2.60 -12.54 -2.85
CA LEU A 203 -2.30 -13.30 -1.63
C LEU A 203 -2.86 -12.60 -0.39
N ALA A 204 -2.66 -11.28 -0.27
CA ALA A 204 -3.21 -10.50 0.84
C ALA A 204 -4.75 -10.57 0.90
N PHE A 205 -5.40 -10.54 -0.26
CA PHE A 205 -6.86 -10.70 -0.38
C PHE A 205 -7.30 -12.10 0.04
N LEU A 206 -6.67 -13.16 -0.46
CA LEU A 206 -6.97 -14.54 -0.07
C LEU A 206 -6.76 -14.78 1.43
N CYS A 207 -5.66 -14.29 1.99
CA CYS A 207 -5.41 -14.34 3.42
C CYS A 207 -6.50 -13.60 4.22
N SER A 208 -7.02 -12.50 3.69
CA SER A 208 -8.12 -11.75 4.32
C SER A 208 -9.43 -12.55 4.27
N LEU A 209 -9.75 -13.20 3.15
CA LEU A 209 -10.91 -14.09 3.00
C LEU A 209 -10.86 -15.30 3.93
N CYS A 210 -9.69 -15.93 4.10
CA CYS A 210 -9.53 -17.04 5.04
C CYS A 210 -9.79 -16.63 6.50
N CYS A 211 -9.62 -15.35 6.82
CA CYS A 211 -9.87 -14.80 8.16
C CYS A 211 -11.28 -14.25 8.36
N LEU A 212 -12.12 -14.25 7.31
CA LEU A 212 -13.51 -13.82 7.35
C LEU A 212 -14.46 -14.96 7.76
N ARG A 213 -13.92 -16.16 8.03
CA ARG A 213 -14.62 -17.30 8.66
C ARG A 213 -14.58 -17.20 10.17
#